data_AF-A0A5B9ERD0-F1
#
_entry.id   AF-A0A5B9ERD0-F1
#
_cell.length_a   1.000
_cell.length_b   1.000
_cell.length_c   1.000
_cell.angle_alpha   90.00
_cell.angle_beta   90.00
_cell.angle_gamma   90.00
#
_symmetry.space_group_name_H-M   'P 1'
#
loop_
_entity.id
_entity.type
_entity.pdbx_description
1 polymer ?
#
loop_
_entity_poly.entity_id
_entity_poly.type
_entity_poly.pdbx_seq_one_letter_code
_entity_poly.pdbx_strand_id
1 'polypeptide(L)'
;MQNLFAAKQADGLDPVRDALLAARAVETADIWHPVGTHAIGGLVAVGFDRTSEEMLIVAENGQSVVDCRSGTLRYRNEDADGYDAPPLKAARLDHPAAERFDMAGMDGGGLRAVTSDGWHVDRISLCWPETYCILQPPDASIHALAQVQRGMGTTFYLMAKEADDIRAFGFSWTGESLVLATASELRIWTRATLKLTNPS
;
A
#
# COMPACT_ATOMS: atom_id res chain seq x y z
N MET A 1 -20.49 47.81 27.97
CA MET A 1 -20.96 46.91 26.89
C MET A 1 -20.03 47.06 25.70
N GLN A 2 -19.08 46.14 25.53
CA GLN A 2 -18.20 46.06 24.37
C GLN A 2 -18.20 44.60 23.91
N ASN A 3 -18.64 44.39 22.68
CA ASN A 3 -18.71 43.10 22.02
C ASN A 3 -17.31 42.51 21.88
N LEU A 4 -17.01 41.46 22.65
CA LEU A 4 -15.89 40.55 22.41
C LEU A 4 -16.36 39.43 21.47
N PHE A 5 -16.60 39.76 20.21
CA PHE A 5 -16.48 38.79 19.12
C PHE A 5 -15.14 39.04 18.44
N ALA A 6 -14.08 38.62 19.12
CA ALA A 6 -12.78 38.38 18.53
C ALA A 6 -12.40 36.94 18.89
N ALA A 7 -13.17 35.98 18.36
CA ALA A 7 -12.67 34.63 18.22
C ALA A 7 -11.53 34.72 17.21
N LYS A 8 -10.31 34.72 17.73
CA LYS A 8 -9.07 34.61 16.98
C LYS A 8 -9.15 33.33 16.15
N GLN A 9 -9.55 33.47 14.90
CA GLN A 9 -9.50 32.41 13.91
C GLN A 9 -8.02 32.10 13.72
N ALA A 10 -7.56 30.97 14.26
CA ALA A 10 -6.20 30.53 14.08
C ALA A 10 -6.00 30.17 12.60
N ASP A 11 -4.93 30.71 12.00
CA ASP A 11 -4.41 30.48 10.65
C ASP A 11 -3.98 29.01 10.40
N GLY A 12 -4.88 28.05 10.51
CA GLY A 12 -4.66 26.65 10.12
C GLY A 12 -5.41 26.34 8.82
N LEU A 13 -4.83 26.69 7.66
CA LEU A 13 -5.54 26.66 6.38
C LEU A 13 -5.73 25.24 5.79
N ASP A 14 -5.05 24.22 6.31
CA ASP A 14 -5.19 22.83 5.84
C ASP A 14 -4.87 21.81 6.95
N PRO A 15 -5.90 21.32 7.70
CA PRO A 15 -5.69 20.39 8.79
C PRO A 15 -5.18 19.01 8.33
N VAL A 16 -5.42 18.62 7.07
CA VAL A 16 -4.88 17.37 6.50
C VAL A 16 -3.38 17.51 6.29
N ARG A 17 -2.95 18.62 5.69
CA ARG A 17 -1.53 18.94 5.52
C ARG A 17 -0.80 18.95 6.86
N ASP A 18 -1.35 19.64 7.86
CA ASP A 18 -0.72 19.75 9.17
C ASP A 18 -0.61 18.38 9.86
N ALA A 19 -1.65 17.55 9.79
CA ALA A 19 -1.63 16.21 10.34
C ALA A 19 -0.59 15.30 9.67
N LEU A 20 -0.49 15.34 8.34
CA LEU A 20 0.51 14.58 7.58
C LEU A 20 1.94 15.05 7.85
N LEU A 21 2.18 16.35 7.97
CA LEU A 21 3.51 16.90 8.30
C LEU A 21 3.95 16.54 9.72
N ALA A 22 3.01 16.42 10.66
CA ALA A 22 3.29 16.03 12.04
C ALA A 22 3.43 14.51 12.23
N ALA A 23 2.87 13.70 11.32
CA ALA A 23 2.90 12.25 11.41
C ALA A 23 4.31 11.68 11.21
N ARG A 24 4.58 10.56 11.90
CA ARG A 24 5.79 9.76 11.71
C ARG A 24 5.41 8.41 11.14
N ALA A 25 6.23 7.90 10.23
CA ALA A 25 6.02 6.58 9.65
C ALA A 25 6.09 5.51 10.75
N VAL A 26 5.19 4.53 10.69
CA VAL A 26 5.13 3.40 11.62
C VAL A 26 5.43 2.10 10.90
N GLU A 27 6.16 1.21 11.55
CA GLU A 27 6.44 -0.13 11.00
C GLU A 27 5.24 -1.06 11.18
N THR A 28 4.54 -0.96 12.31
CA THR A 28 3.32 -1.72 12.64
C THR A 28 2.16 -0.75 12.84
N ALA A 29 1.02 -1.06 12.25
CA ALA A 29 -0.18 -0.23 12.27
C ALA A 29 -1.38 -1.06 12.76
N ASP A 30 -1.66 -1.01 14.07
CA ASP A 30 -2.73 -1.80 14.71
C ASP A 30 -2.58 -3.30 14.42
N ILE A 31 -3.50 -3.88 13.65
CA ILE A 31 -3.48 -5.29 13.24
C ILE A 31 -2.52 -5.58 12.08
N TRP A 32 -1.88 -4.57 11.48
CA TRP A 32 -1.00 -4.73 10.33
C TRP A 32 0.47 -4.81 10.77
N HIS A 33 1.09 -5.95 10.51
CA HIS A 33 2.43 -6.30 10.97
C HIS A 33 3.36 -6.42 9.75
N PRO A 34 4.58 -5.87 9.80
CA PRO A 34 5.54 -6.03 8.71
C PRO A 34 6.02 -7.48 8.65
N VAL A 35 6.09 -8.05 7.44
CA VAL A 35 6.56 -9.43 7.23
C VAL A 35 7.74 -9.53 6.28
N GLY A 36 8.03 -8.48 5.51
CA GLY A 36 9.17 -8.48 4.63
C GLY A 36 9.38 -7.16 3.92
N THR A 37 10.64 -6.91 3.62
CA THR A 37 11.10 -5.84 2.74
C THR A 37 12.06 -6.46 1.74
N HIS A 38 11.81 -6.26 0.45
CA HIS A 38 12.65 -6.77 -0.62
C HIS A 38 13.23 -5.61 -1.42
N ALA A 39 14.56 -5.55 -1.52
CA ALA A 39 15.22 -4.67 -2.46
C ALA A 39 15.06 -5.23 -3.89
N ILE A 40 14.36 -4.49 -4.75
CA ILE A 40 14.04 -4.89 -6.12
C ILE A 40 14.32 -3.69 -7.02
N GLY A 41 15.55 -3.63 -7.54
CA GLY A 41 15.93 -2.59 -8.50
C GLY A 41 15.17 -2.74 -9.81
N GLY A 42 14.55 -1.65 -10.27
CA GLY A 42 13.80 -1.62 -11.51
C GLY A 42 12.45 -2.34 -11.41
N LEU A 43 11.78 -2.31 -10.25
CA LEU A 43 10.44 -2.88 -10.12
C LEU A 43 9.47 -2.15 -11.06
N VAL A 44 8.87 -2.90 -11.99
CA VAL A 44 7.97 -2.37 -13.02
C VAL A 44 6.53 -2.43 -12.54
N ALA A 45 6.05 -3.61 -12.15
CA ALA A 45 4.67 -3.83 -11.74
C ALA A 45 4.52 -5.01 -10.76
N VAL A 46 3.44 -4.98 -9.99
CA VAL A 46 3.04 -6.06 -9.07
C VAL A 46 1.58 -6.44 -9.27
N GLY A 47 1.23 -7.69 -8.97
CA GLY A 47 -0.15 -8.17 -9.03
C GLY A 47 -0.39 -9.28 -8.03
N PHE A 48 -1.53 -9.27 -7.36
CA PHE A 48 -1.95 -10.36 -6.47
C PHE A 48 -2.71 -11.44 -7.21
N ASP A 49 -2.48 -12.69 -6.82
CA ASP A 49 -3.36 -13.79 -7.18
C ASP A 49 -4.76 -13.55 -6.60
N ARG A 50 -5.81 -13.96 -7.32
CA ARG A 50 -7.19 -13.69 -6.92
C ARG A 50 -7.68 -14.55 -5.76
N THR A 51 -7.03 -15.67 -5.51
CA THR A 51 -7.50 -16.72 -4.60
C THR A 51 -6.56 -16.99 -3.43
N SER A 52 -5.36 -16.40 -3.46
CA SER A 52 -4.30 -16.59 -2.49
C SER A 52 -3.57 -15.28 -2.20
N GLU A 53 -2.60 -15.33 -1.28
CA GLU A 53 -1.74 -14.19 -0.93
C GLU A 53 -0.41 -14.21 -1.69
N GLU A 54 -0.34 -14.95 -2.80
CA GLU A 54 0.83 -14.87 -3.68
C GLU A 54 0.78 -13.59 -4.50
N MET A 55 1.91 -12.91 -4.60
CA MET A 55 2.11 -11.75 -5.44
C MET A 55 3.15 -12.03 -6.50
N LEU A 56 2.79 -11.74 -7.74
CA LEU A 56 3.70 -11.65 -8.87
C LEU A 56 4.37 -10.28 -8.89
N ILE A 57 5.68 -10.28 -9.07
CA ILE A 57 6.50 -9.08 -9.20
C ILE A 57 7.20 -9.15 -10.56
N VAL A 58 7.05 -8.10 -11.35
CA VAL A 58 7.78 -7.91 -12.61
C VAL A 58 8.75 -6.75 -12.41
N ALA A 59 10.03 -7.02 -12.68
CA ALA A 59 11.11 -6.06 -12.64
C ALA A 59 11.91 -6.11 -13.95
N GLU A 60 12.76 -5.11 -14.18
CA GLU A 60 13.63 -5.06 -15.35
C GLU A 60 14.56 -6.29 -15.48
N ASN A 61 14.92 -6.89 -14.35
CA ASN A 61 15.80 -8.07 -14.27
C ASN A 61 15.04 -9.38 -14.03
N GLY A 62 13.74 -9.40 -14.32
CA GLY A 62 12.96 -10.62 -14.39
C GLY A 62 11.72 -10.64 -13.51
N GLN A 63 11.27 -11.85 -13.19
CA GLN A 63 10.04 -12.11 -12.47
C GLN A 63 10.29 -12.77 -11.12
N SER A 64 9.49 -12.43 -10.12
CA SER A 64 9.51 -13.08 -8.81
C SER A 64 8.09 -13.34 -8.30
N VAL A 65 7.93 -14.37 -7.49
CA VAL A 65 6.68 -14.62 -6.74
C VAL A 65 7.01 -14.63 -5.25
N VAL A 66 6.25 -13.86 -4.48
CA VAL A 66 6.35 -13.80 -3.02
C VAL A 66 5.05 -14.26 -2.39
N ASP A 67 5.15 -14.99 -1.27
CA ASP A 67 4.01 -15.24 -0.38
C ASP A 67 3.89 -14.05 0.57
N CYS A 68 2.88 -13.20 0.39
CA CYS A 68 2.70 -11.98 1.17
C CYS A 68 2.20 -12.23 2.61
N ARG A 69 1.82 -13.46 2.98
CA ARG A 69 1.53 -13.79 4.39
C ARG A 69 2.80 -13.89 5.22
N SER A 70 3.87 -14.41 4.63
CA SER A 70 5.15 -14.63 5.33
C SER A 70 6.28 -13.74 4.84
N GLY A 71 6.10 -12.99 3.74
CA GLY A 71 7.17 -12.25 3.07
C GLY A 71 8.22 -13.16 2.41
N THR A 72 7.91 -14.44 2.18
CA THR A 72 8.89 -15.41 1.65
C THR A 72 8.90 -15.41 0.13
N LEU A 73 10.07 -15.22 -0.47
CA LEU A 73 10.28 -15.39 -1.92
C LEU A 73 10.11 -16.88 -2.30
N ARG A 74 9.13 -17.17 -3.15
CA ARG A 74 8.77 -18.53 -3.58
C ARG A 74 9.42 -18.92 -4.89
N TYR A 75 9.60 -17.95 -5.77
CA TYR A 75 10.12 -18.15 -7.13
C TYR A 75 10.86 -16.89 -7.58
N ARG A 76 11.91 -17.10 -8.37
CA ARG A 76 12.65 -16.05 -9.08
C ARG A 76 13.10 -16.57 -10.43
N ASN A 77 12.92 -15.74 -11.45
CA ASN A 77 13.43 -15.93 -12.80
C ASN A 77 14.10 -14.64 -13.25
N GLU A 78 15.20 -14.75 -13.99
CA GLU A 78 15.92 -13.61 -14.56
C GLU A 78 15.29 -13.15 -15.88
N ASP A 79 14.39 -13.95 -16.45
CA ASP A 79 13.59 -13.58 -17.61
C ASP A 79 12.43 -12.65 -17.22
N ALA A 80 12.27 -11.55 -17.95
CA ALA A 80 11.24 -10.52 -17.75
C ALA A 80 10.00 -10.75 -18.63
N ASP A 81 9.98 -11.84 -19.42
CA ASP A 81 8.84 -12.24 -20.23
C ASP A 81 7.57 -12.50 -19.41
N GLY A 82 6.43 -12.53 -20.11
CA GLY A 82 5.13 -12.84 -19.52
C GLY A 82 4.35 -11.62 -19.00
N TYR A 83 4.96 -10.43 -18.96
CA TYR A 83 4.25 -9.17 -18.74
C TYR A 83 3.79 -8.53 -20.06
N ASP A 84 2.54 -8.07 -20.07
CA ASP A 84 1.88 -7.43 -21.20
C ASP A 84 1.32 -6.11 -20.69
N ALA A 85 2.06 -5.04 -20.98
CA ALA A 85 1.76 -3.70 -20.47
C ALA A 85 0.41 -3.15 -20.95
N PRO A 86 0.00 -3.25 -22.24
CA PRO A 86 -1.25 -2.66 -22.69
C PRO A 86 -2.52 -3.17 -21.97
N PRO A 87 -2.71 -4.48 -21.71
CA PRO A 87 -3.83 -4.95 -20.90
C PRO A 87 -3.55 -4.95 -19.39
N LEU A 88 -2.33 -4.57 -18.97
CA LEU A 88 -1.88 -4.60 -17.57
C LEU A 88 -2.01 -6.00 -16.95
N LYS A 89 -1.50 -7.00 -17.66
CA LYS A 89 -1.61 -8.42 -17.26
C LYS A 89 -0.26 -9.13 -17.30
N ALA A 90 0.02 -9.95 -16.30
CA ALA A 90 1.20 -10.81 -16.32
C ALA A 90 0.86 -12.29 -16.08
N ALA A 91 1.61 -13.18 -16.71
CA ALA A 91 1.58 -14.61 -16.44
C ALA A 91 2.83 -15.01 -15.66
N ARG A 92 2.68 -15.96 -14.75
CA ARG A 92 3.81 -16.62 -14.09
C ARG A 92 4.57 -17.48 -15.08
N LEU A 93 5.88 -17.37 -15.12
CA LEU A 93 6.73 -18.16 -16.02
C LEU A 93 6.86 -19.62 -15.57
N ASP A 94 6.74 -19.91 -14.27
CA ASP A 94 6.72 -21.28 -13.74
C ASP A 94 5.36 -21.97 -13.92
N HIS A 95 4.29 -21.20 -14.12
CA HIS A 95 2.92 -21.70 -14.32
C HIS A 95 2.17 -20.88 -15.40
N PRO A 96 2.62 -20.89 -16.67
CA PRO A 96 2.13 -19.96 -17.70
C PRO A 96 0.69 -20.21 -18.15
N ALA A 97 0.12 -21.39 -17.84
CA ALA A 97 -1.28 -21.72 -18.11
C ALA A 97 -2.24 -21.26 -16.99
N ALA A 98 -1.73 -20.73 -15.88
CA ALA A 98 -2.56 -20.18 -14.80
C ALA A 98 -3.26 -18.88 -15.23
N GLU A 99 -4.26 -18.46 -14.45
CA GLU A 99 -4.91 -17.17 -14.66
C GLU A 99 -3.88 -16.03 -14.58
N ARG A 100 -4.01 -15.05 -15.47
CA ARG A 100 -3.11 -13.88 -15.52
C ARG A 100 -3.45 -12.90 -14.39
N PHE A 101 -2.41 -12.40 -13.75
CA PHE A 101 -2.47 -11.40 -12.69
C PHE A 101 -2.88 -10.06 -13.28
N ASP A 102 -3.79 -9.35 -12.60
CA ASP A 102 -4.01 -7.91 -12.82
C ASP A 102 -2.85 -7.14 -12.20
N MET A 103 -2.19 -6.31 -13.02
CA MET A 103 -0.96 -5.64 -12.64
C MET A 103 -1.19 -4.17 -12.31
N ALA A 104 -0.47 -3.69 -11.31
CA ALA A 104 -0.37 -2.29 -10.92
C ALA A 104 1.11 -1.88 -10.90
N GLY A 105 1.44 -0.78 -11.57
CA GLY A 105 2.83 -0.35 -11.69
C GLY A 105 3.04 0.82 -12.63
N MET A 106 4.21 0.82 -13.27
CA MET A 106 4.70 1.87 -14.15
C MET A 106 3.73 2.24 -15.28
N ASP A 107 3.08 1.24 -15.86
CA ASP A 107 2.17 1.42 -17.01
C ASP A 107 0.73 1.73 -16.58
N GLY A 108 0.46 1.81 -15.27
CA GLY A 108 -0.85 2.09 -14.69
C GLY A 108 -1.42 0.92 -13.89
N GLY A 109 -2.75 0.84 -13.83
CA GLY A 109 -3.47 -0.13 -13.01
C GLY A 109 -3.65 0.32 -11.57
N GLY A 110 -4.01 -0.62 -10.70
CA GLY A 110 -4.23 -0.35 -9.29
C GLY A 110 -4.46 -1.62 -8.47
N LEU A 111 -3.93 -1.61 -7.25
CA LEU A 111 -4.31 -2.59 -6.23
C LEU A 111 -5.61 -2.15 -5.56
N ARG A 112 -6.20 -3.03 -4.76
CA ARG A 112 -7.40 -2.65 -4.01
C ARG A 112 -7.06 -1.58 -2.99
N ALA A 113 -7.78 -0.47 -3.03
CA ALA A 113 -7.62 0.61 -2.06
C ALA A 113 -8.40 0.36 -0.76
N VAL A 114 -9.33 -0.59 -0.75
CA VAL A 114 -10.23 -0.85 0.39
C VAL A 114 -10.39 -2.35 0.59
N THR A 115 -10.38 -2.81 1.84
CA THR A 115 -10.72 -4.19 2.23
C THR A 115 -12.23 -4.34 2.47
N SER A 116 -12.74 -5.57 2.47
CA SER A 116 -14.17 -5.82 2.69
C SER A 116 -14.69 -5.40 4.07
N ASP A 117 -13.80 -5.31 5.05
CA ASP A 117 -14.09 -4.87 6.42
C ASP A 117 -13.77 -3.38 6.65
N GLY A 118 -13.47 -2.62 5.59
CA GLY A 118 -13.45 -1.16 5.63
C GLY A 118 -12.10 -0.51 5.91
N TRP A 119 -10.99 -1.27 6.00
CA TRP A 119 -9.66 -0.64 5.97
C TRP A 119 -9.41 -0.05 4.59
N HIS A 120 -8.83 1.14 4.52
CA HIS A 120 -8.47 1.74 3.24
C HIS A 120 -7.12 2.44 3.26
N VAL A 121 -6.56 2.61 2.08
CA VAL A 121 -5.31 3.32 1.86
C VAL A 121 -5.51 4.51 0.95
N ASP A 122 -4.72 5.55 1.21
CA ASP A 122 -4.64 6.73 0.35
C ASP A 122 -3.18 7.12 0.08
N ARG A 123 -2.96 7.71 -1.10
CA ARG A 123 -1.71 8.35 -1.50
C ARG A 123 -1.96 9.85 -1.60
N ILE A 124 -1.31 10.62 -0.73
CA ILE A 124 -1.51 12.07 -0.66
C ILE A 124 -0.18 12.77 -0.95
N SER A 125 -0.11 13.52 -2.04
CA SER A 125 1.08 14.33 -2.38
C SER A 125 0.83 15.79 -1.97
N LEU A 126 1.50 16.25 -0.90
CA LEU A 126 1.37 17.62 -0.41
C LEU A 126 2.28 18.61 -1.15
N CYS A 127 3.50 18.17 -1.44
CA CYS A 127 4.49 18.91 -2.22
C CYS A 127 5.36 17.88 -2.93
N TRP A 128 5.31 17.89 -4.27
CA TRP A 128 6.18 17.04 -5.07
C TRP A 128 7.66 17.27 -4.68
N PRO A 129 8.49 16.22 -4.57
CA PRO A 129 8.23 14.83 -4.96
C PRO A 129 7.59 13.94 -3.89
N GLU A 130 7.34 14.46 -2.69
CA GLU A 130 6.97 13.62 -1.55
C GLU A 130 5.50 13.20 -1.60
N THR A 131 5.27 11.90 -1.47
CA THR A 131 3.95 11.28 -1.38
C THR A 131 3.81 10.52 -0.06
N TYR A 132 2.72 10.80 0.64
CA TYR A 132 2.37 10.17 1.90
C TYR A 132 1.46 8.97 1.61
N CYS A 133 1.91 7.78 1.99
CA CYS A 133 1.13 6.56 1.93
C CYS A 133 0.52 6.33 3.31
N ILE A 134 -0.80 6.48 3.41
CA ILE A 134 -1.52 6.32 4.67
C ILE A 134 -2.41 5.09 4.65
N LEU A 135 -2.58 4.50 5.84
CA LEU A 135 -3.52 3.44 6.11
C LEU A 135 -4.54 3.93 7.13
N GLN A 136 -5.81 3.64 6.89
CA GLN A 136 -6.92 4.14 7.66
C GLN A 136 -7.76 2.98 8.19
N PRO A 137 -8.08 2.95 9.50
CA PRO A 137 -9.05 2.02 10.05
C PRO A 137 -10.44 2.19 9.42
N PRO A 138 -11.32 1.18 9.58
CA PRO A 138 -12.73 1.30 9.24
C PRO A 138 -13.35 2.54 9.88
N ASP A 139 -14.22 3.20 9.13
CA ASP A 139 -14.94 4.43 9.54
C ASP A 139 -14.04 5.64 9.87
N ALA A 140 -12.73 5.57 9.58
CA ALA A 140 -11.83 6.70 9.73
C ALA A 140 -11.60 7.44 8.41
N SER A 141 -11.38 8.75 8.41
CA SER A 141 -10.92 9.45 7.20
C SER A 141 -10.07 10.65 7.57
N ILE A 142 -8.89 10.76 6.97
CA ILE A 142 -8.03 11.93 7.20
C ILE A 142 -8.72 13.20 6.67
N HIS A 143 -9.51 13.06 5.59
CA HIS A 143 -10.28 14.15 5.01
C HIS A 143 -11.44 14.63 5.90
N ALA A 144 -11.84 13.84 6.91
CA ALA A 144 -12.80 14.27 7.92
C ALA A 144 -12.19 15.24 8.97
N LEU A 145 -10.87 15.47 8.97
CA LEU A 145 -10.26 16.44 9.90
C LEU A 145 -10.81 17.87 9.73
N ALA A 146 -11.19 18.26 8.50
CA ALA A 146 -11.79 19.56 8.21
C ALA A 146 -13.29 19.63 8.50
N GLN A 147 -13.94 18.48 8.65
CA GLN A 147 -15.38 18.35 8.82
C GLN A 147 -15.62 17.41 10.00
N VAL A 148 -15.85 17.96 11.19
CA VAL A 148 -16.35 17.18 12.35
C VAL A 148 -17.79 16.73 12.08
N GLN A 149 -17.99 15.93 11.03
CA GLN A 149 -19.24 15.30 10.68
C GLN A 149 -19.31 13.96 11.41
N ARG A 150 -20.14 13.97 12.46
CA ARG A 150 -20.92 12.86 13.02
C ARG A 150 -20.30 11.45 12.91
N GLY A 151 -19.33 11.17 13.79
CA GLY A 151 -19.04 9.80 14.23
C GLY A 151 -17.91 9.07 13.52
N MET A 152 -17.31 9.64 12.47
CA MET A 152 -16.11 9.07 11.85
C MET A 152 -14.86 9.39 12.68
N GLY A 153 -13.97 8.42 12.83
CA GLY A 153 -12.65 8.63 13.43
C GLY A 153 -11.74 9.45 12.51
N THR A 154 -10.76 10.15 13.07
CA THR A 154 -9.72 10.87 12.29
C THR A 154 -8.36 10.17 12.35
N THR A 155 -8.33 8.94 12.86
CA THR A 155 -7.10 8.17 13.00
C THR A 155 -6.61 7.69 11.63
N PHE A 156 -5.31 7.84 11.40
CA PHE A 156 -4.60 7.22 10.29
C PHE A 156 -3.21 6.80 10.76
N TYR A 157 -2.62 5.87 10.04
CA TYR A 157 -1.24 5.45 10.17
C TYR A 157 -0.47 5.93 8.95
N LEU A 158 0.60 6.69 9.16
CA LEU A 158 1.54 6.96 8.08
C LEU A 158 2.37 5.69 7.88
N MET A 159 2.15 4.98 6.78
CA MET A 159 2.91 3.78 6.46
C MET A 159 4.27 4.16 5.89
N ALA A 160 4.29 5.21 5.08
CA ALA A 160 5.50 5.66 4.41
C ALA A 160 5.39 7.09 3.90
N LYS A 161 6.55 7.74 3.80
CA LYS A 161 6.74 9.01 3.11
C LYS A 161 7.78 8.79 2.02
N GLU A 162 7.33 8.73 0.79
CA GLU A 162 8.17 8.34 -0.35
C GLU A 162 8.46 9.54 -1.24
N ALA A 163 9.74 9.73 -1.55
CA ALA A 163 10.18 10.60 -2.64
C ALA A 163 10.42 9.80 -3.95
N ASP A 164 10.54 8.48 -3.82
CA ASP A 164 10.66 7.55 -4.95
C ASP A 164 9.31 7.38 -5.66
N ASP A 165 9.38 6.96 -6.92
CA ASP A 165 8.20 6.65 -7.72
C ASP A 165 7.48 5.41 -7.15
N ILE A 166 6.33 5.65 -6.51
CA ILE A 166 5.46 4.60 -5.99
C ILE A 166 4.72 3.94 -7.15
N ARG A 167 5.12 2.70 -7.44
CA ARG A 167 4.54 1.83 -8.46
C ARG A 167 3.18 1.28 -8.05
N ALA A 168 3.04 0.88 -6.80
CA ALA A 168 1.76 0.40 -6.28
C ALA A 168 1.67 0.59 -4.76
N PHE A 169 0.45 0.82 -4.25
CA PHE A 169 0.15 0.80 -2.83
C PHE A 169 -1.28 0.29 -2.64
N GLY A 170 -1.47 -0.78 -1.87
CA GLY A 170 -2.80 -1.35 -1.64
C GLY A 170 -2.81 -2.82 -1.25
N PHE A 171 -4.03 -3.35 -1.17
CA PHE A 171 -4.31 -4.65 -0.57
C PHE A 171 -4.37 -5.79 -1.59
N SER A 172 -4.14 -7.01 -1.09
CA SER A 172 -4.46 -8.26 -1.76
C SER A 172 -5.96 -8.42 -1.99
N TRP A 173 -6.36 -9.43 -2.78
CA TRP A 173 -7.77 -9.76 -3.05
C TRP A 173 -8.52 -10.38 -1.87
N THR A 174 -7.83 -10.95 -0.88
CA THR A 174 -8.47 -11.35 0.39
C THR A 174 -8.50 -10.18 1.37
N GLY A 175 -7.59 -9.22 1.21
CA GLY A 175 -7.42 -8.09 2.11
C GLY A 175 -6.60 -8.44 3.33
N GLU A 176 -5.90 -9.57 3.34
CA GLU A 176 -5.01 -9.96 4.44
C GLU A 176 -3.60 -9.37 4.32
N SER A 177 -3.16 -9.01 3.11
CA SER A 177 -1.88 -8.36 2.84
C SER A 177 -2.04 -6.95 2.30
N LEU A 178 -1.13 -6.08 2.70
CA LEU A 178 -0.94 -4.71 2.22
C LEU A 178 0.49 -4.59 1.71
N VAL A 179 0.68 -3.97 0.55
CA VAL A 179 2.01 -3.70 0.01
C VAL A 179 2.21 -2.26 -0.37
N LEU A 180 3.47 -1.83 -0.31
CA LEU A 180 3.99 -0.61 -0.92
C LEU A 180 5.17 -0.98 -1.82
N ALA A 181 5.01 -0.77 -3.12
CA ALA A 181 6.02 -1.00 -4.13
C ALA A 181 6.51 0.34 -4.69
N THR A 182 7.82 0.56 -4.63
CA THR A 182 8.53 1.65 -5.32
C THR A 182 9.35 1.07 -6.47
N ALA A 183 10.05 1.90 -7.23
CA ALA A 183 10.97 1.43 -8.26
C ALA A 183 12.17 0.61 -7.72
N SER A 184 12.43 0.65 -6.41
CA SER A 184 13.62 0.09 -5.77
C SER A 184 13.31 -0.93 -4.66
N GLU A 185 12.08 -0.99 -4.17
CA GLU A 185 11.72 -1.74 -2.98
C GLU A 185 10.26 -2.24 -3.02
N LEU A 186 10.02 -3.39 -2.39
CA LEU A 186 8.70 -3.88 -2.03
C LEU A 186 8.63 -4.08 -0.50
N ARG A 187 7.75 -3.34 0.17
CA ARG A 187 7.39 -3.54 1.58
C ARG A 187 6.05 -4.25 1.71
N ILE A 188 5.97 -5.19 2.64
CA ILE A 188 4.80 -6.08 2.83
C ILE A 188 4.38 -6.07 4.29
N TRP A 189 3.09 -5.84 4.52
CA TRP A 189 2.42 -6.00 5.80
C TRP A 189 1.32 -7.06 5.69
N THR A 190 1.08 -7.78 6.78
CA THR A 190 -0.02 -8.73 6.91
C THR A 190 -0.84 -8.44 8.17
N ARG A 191 -2.14 -8.74 8.12
CA ARG A 191 -3.00 -8.78 9.32
C ARG A 191 -3.40 -10.18 9.75
N ALA A 192 -3.09 -11.19 8.94
CA ALA A 192 -3.28 -12.58 9.34
C ALA A 192 -2.24 -12.91 10.42
N THR A 193 -2.66 -13.52 11.53
CA THR A 193 -1.74 -13.97 12.58
C THR A 193 -0.71 -14.91 11.94
N LEU A 194 0.57 -14.57 12.03
CA LEU A 194 1.66 -15.49 11.69
C LEU A 194 1.42 -16.77 12.49
N LYS A 195 0.93 -17.83 11.83
CA LYS A 195 0.87 -19.14 12.46
C LYS A 195 2.30 -19.53 12.76
N LEU A 196 2.72 -19.40 14.01
CA LEU A 196 3.97 -19.95 14.52
C LEU A 196 3.98 -21.43 14.13
N THR A 197 4.74 -21.79 13.09
CA THR A 197 5.07 -23.18 12.81
C THR A 197 5.99 -23.63 13.95
N ASN A 198 5.45 -24.43 14.87
CA ASN A 198 6.29 -25.18 15.80
C ASN A 198 7.26 -26.04 14.98
N PRO A 199 8.57 -26.05 15.27
CA PRO A 199 9.46 -27.03 14.68
C PRO A 199 9.08 -28.42 15.22
N SER A 200 8.90 -29.36 14.30
CA SER A 200 8.79 -30.80 14.54
C SER A 200 10.11 -31.38 15.05
#